data_AF-A0A0W0FE48-F1
#
_entry.id   AF-A0A0W0FE48-F1
#
_cell.length_a   1.000
_cell.length_b   1.000
_cell.length_c   1.000
_cell.angle_alpha   90.00
_cell.angle_beta   90.00
_cell.angle_gamma   90.00
#
_symmetry.space_group_name_H-M   'P 1'
#
loop_
_entity.id
_entity.type
_entity.pdbx_description
1 polymer ?
#
loop_
_entity_poly.entity_id
_entity_poly.type
_entity_poly.pdbx_seq_one_letter_code
_entity_poly.pdbx_strand_id
1 'polypeptide(L)'
;MIQDGVDNDLPVSKSVILQDDPETEVSRKQIWKKWTKLSQRQWCLDNNQVLSAIKLVEKCAGDLITKRIRIWQLQGTSSVAFGFKEILDDVNSTTEEIAIDSTWKTNILGYELYVVIGEASGKAIPLAFMTSISS
;
A
#
# COMPACT_ATOMS: atom_id res chain seq x y z
N MET A 1 -17.36 -9.43 -32.05
CA MET A 1 -16.46 -10.50 -31.57
C MET A 1 -15.78 -10.01 -30.31
N ILE A 2 -15.89 -10.80 -29.24
CA ILE A 2 -15.23 -10.63 -27.94
C ILE A 2 -14.09 -11.66 -27.89
N GLN A 3 -13.06 -11.34 -27.08
CA GLN A 3 -11.80 -12.06 -26.75
C GLN A 3 -10.60 -11.45 -27.51
N ASP A 4 -9.53 -10.97 -26.85
CA ASP A 4 -8.83 -11.57 -25.71
C ASP A 4 -8.42 -10.58 -24.60
N GLY A 5 -8.38 -11.12 -23.36
CA GLY A 5 -7.63 -10.55 -22.24
C GLY A 5 -8.50 -10.09 -21.06
N VAL A 6 -8.89 -11.03 -20.21
CA VAL A 6 -9.56 -10.78 -18.93
C VAL A 6 -8.61 -10.01 -18.01
N ASP A 7 -8.88 -8.73 -17.78
CA ASP A 7 -8.40 -7.99 -16.62
C ASP A 7 -9.54 -7.07 -16.16
N ASN A 8 -10.30 -7.55 -15.18
CA ASN A 8 -11.58 -7.00 -14.73
C ASN A 8 -11.46 -5.75 -13.83
N ASP A 9 -10.31 -5.07 -13.82
CA ASP A 9 -9.94 -4.12 -12.75
C ASP A 9 -10.20 -2.65 -13.05
N LEU A 10 -11.19 -2.31 -13.90
CA LEU A 10 -11.63 -0.91 -14.02
C LEU A 10 -13.12 -0.67 -13.78
N PRO A 11 -13.67 -0.90 -12.56
CA PRO A 11 -15.02 -0.42 -12.24
C PRO A 11 -15.06 0.93 -11.48
N VAL A 12 -13.99 1.34 -10.78
CA VAL A 12 -14.07 2.47 -9.83
C VAL A 12 -13.49 3.79 -10.37
N SER A 13 -12.39 3.74 -11.14
CA SER A 13 -11.74 4.98 -11.61
C SER A 13 -12.51 5.68 -12.74
N LYS A 14 -13.21 4.92 -13.58
CA LYS A 14 -13.99 5.45 -14.72
C LYS A 14 -15.19 6.28 -14.23
N SER A 15 -15.94 5.79 -13.24
CA SER A 15 -17.10 6.52 -12.69
C SER A 15 -16.71 7.83 -12.02
N VAL A 16 -15.59 7.87 -11.27
CA VAL A 16 -15.04 9.10 -10.69
C VAL A 16 -14.59 10.09 -11.77
N ILE A 17 -14.01 9.60 -12.88
CA ILE A 17 -13.50 10.46 -13.95
C ILE A 17 -14.62 11.07 -14.81
N LEU A 18 -15.72 10.33 -15.01
CA LEU A 18 -16.89 10.73 -15.80
C LEU A 18 -17.87 11.64 -15.03
N GLN A 19 -17.76 11.76 -13.70
CA GLN A 19 -18.55 12.73 -12.93
C GLN A 19 -18.26 14.19 -13.34
N ASP A 20 -17.01 14.48 -13.73
CA ASP A 20 -16.61 15.83 -14.14
C ASP A 20 -17.01 16.16 -15.58
N ASP A 21 -17.23 15.14 -16.43
CA ASP A 21 -17.54 15.29 -17.86
C ASP A 21 -18.15 13.98 -18.42
N PRO A 22 -19.48 13.82 -18.32
CA PRO A 22 -20.17 12.56 -18.62
C PRO A 22 -20.35 12.27 -20.12
N GLU A 23 -20.21 13.26 -21.00
CA GLU A 23 -20.50 13.15 -22.44
C GLU A 23 -19.24 12.89 -23.29
N THR A 24 -18.05 12.94 -22.70
CA THR A 24 -16.79 12.82 -23.46
C THR A 24 -16.37 11.36 -23.67
N GLU A 25 -16.02 11.00 -24.92
CA GLU A 25 -15.34 9.74 -25.21
C GLU A 25 -13.89 9.77 -24.67
N VAL A 26 -13.70 9.29 -23.44
CA VAL A 26 -12.38 9.23 -22.81
C VAL A 26 -11.68 7.92 -23.14
N SER A 27 -10.49 7.99 -23.76
CA SER A 27 -9.65 6.81 -24.01
C SER A 27 -9.08 6.23 -22.70
N ARG A 28 -8.75 4.93 -22.71
CA ARG A 28 -8.05 4.27 -21.58
C ARG A 28 -6.77 4.99 -21.15
N LYS A 29 -6.00 5.54 -22.11
CA LYS A 29 -4.78 6.32 -21.82
C LYS A 29 -5.09 7.61 -21.06
N GLN A 30 -6.17 8.31 -21.41
CA GLN A 30 -6.60 9.52 -20.71
C GLN A 30 -7.12 9.20 -19.31
N ILE A 31 -7.90 8.12 -19.16
CA ILE A 31 -8.34 7.61 -17.85
C ILE A 31 -7.13 7.34 -16.95
N TRP A 32 -6.16 6.56 -17.44
CA TRP A 32 -4.96 6.23 -16.70
C TRP A 32 -4.16 7.47 -16.31
N LYS A 33 -3.94 8.40 -17.26
CA LYS A 33 -3.23 9.66 -17.00
C LYS A 33 -3.92 10.52 -15.93
N LYS A 34 -5.25 10.66 -15.99
CA LYS A 34 -6.02 11.44 -15.02
C LYS A 34 -5.99 10.77 -13.64
N TRP A 35 -6.21 9.45 -13.59
CA TRP A 35 -6.13 8.67 -12.35
C TRP A 35 -4.75 8.75 -11.69
N THR A 36 -3.67 8.59 -12.46
CA THR A 36 -2.29 8.69 -11.96
C THR A 36 -2.04 10.06 -11.34
N LYS A 37 -2.48 11.15 -12.00
CA LYS A 37 -2.34 12.50 -11.44
C LYS A 37 -3.13 12.70 -10.15
N LEU A 38 -4.38 12.22 -10.11
CA LEU A 38 -5.23 12.32 -8.91
C LEU A 38 -4.63 11.52 -7.75
N SER A 39 -4.17 10.30 -8.03
CA SER A 39 -3.49 9.42 -7.06
C SER A 39 -2.22 10.07 -6.54
N GLN A 40 -1.36 10.60 -7.41
CA GLN A 40 -0.14 11.29 -7.00
C GLN A 40 -0.45 12.49 -6.10
N ARG A 41 -1.46 13.30 -6.45
CA ARG A 41 -1.86 14.45 -5.62
C ARG A 41 -2.33 14.02 -4.23
N GLN A 42 -3.00 12.88 -4.12
CA GLN A 42 -3.54 12.40 -2.85
C GLN A 42 -2.47 11.71 -1.99
N TRP A 43 -1.58 10.93 -2.59
CA TRP A 43 -0.72 9.96 -1.90
C TRP A 43 0.77 10.35 -1.87
N CYS A 44 1.25 11.17 -2.82
CA CYS A 44 2.64 11.65 -2.84
C CYS A 44 2.76 12.95 -2.04
N LEU A 45 3.13 12.83 -0.76
CA LEU A 45 3.24 13.93 0.20
C LEU A 45 4.67 14.52 0.29
N ASP A 46 5.63 13.90 -0.39
CA ASP A 46 7.01 14.36 -0.49
C ASP A 46 7.66 13.85 -1.81
N ASN A 47 8.70 14.55 -2.27
CA ASN A 47 9.51 14.12 -3.42
C ASN A 47 10.42 12.94 -3.06
N ASN A 48 10.83 12.82 -1.80
CA ASN A 48 11.50 11.64 -1.28
C ASN A 48 10.44 10.58 -0.94
N GLN A 49 10.48 9.43 -1.62
CA GLN A 49 9.46 8.39 -1.46
C GLN A 49 9.35 7.84 -0.03
N VAL A 50 10.48 7.71 0.67
CA VAL A 50 10.51 7.25 2.07
C VAL A 50 9.83 8.27 2.99
N LEU A 51 10.18 9.55 2.84
CA LEU A 51 9.53 10.62 3.61
C LEU A 51 8.04 10.74 3.25
N SER A 52 7.67 10.54 1.99
CA SER A 52 6.27 10.52 1.56
C SER A 52 5.50 9.39 2.24
N ALA A 53 6.07 8.18 2.29
CA ALA A 53 5.46 7.04 2.95
C ALA A 53 5.30 7.27 4.47
N ILE A 54 6.33 7.82 5.13
CA ILE A 54 6.27 8.17 6.55
C ILE A 54 5.16 9.20 6.80
N LYS A 55 5.12 10.29 6.03
CA LYS A 55 4.06 11.31 6.14
C LYS A 55 2.68 10.73 5.92
N LEU A 56 2.53 9.78 5.00
CA LEU A 56 1.25 9.13 4.73
C LEU A 56 0.81 8.25 5.91
N VAL A 57 1.71 7.45 6.47
CA VAL A 57 1.45 6.66 7.68
C VAL A 57 1.09 7.56 8.85
N GLU A 58 1.81 8.67 9.04
CA GLU A 58 1.53 9.64 10.12
C GLU A 58 0.18 10.35 9.92
N LYS A 59 -0.17 10.69 8.68
CA LYS A 59 -1.49 11.23 8.33
C LYS A 59 -2.62 10.25 8.67
N CYS A 60 -2.46 8.97 8.34
CA CYS A 60 -3.45 7.93 8.63
C CYS A 60 -3.45 7.47 10.11
N ALA A 61 -2.35 7.68 10.83
CA ALA A 61 -2.25 7.37 12.26
C ALA A 61 -3.17 8.25 13.11
N GLY A 62 -3.50 9.46 12.64
CA GLY A 62 -4.51 10.32 13.26
C GLY A 62 -5.90 9.70 13.32
N ASP A 63 -6.17 8.74 12.43
CA ASP A 63 -7.45 8.01 12.35
C ASP A 63 -7.40 6.63 13.06
N LEU A 64 -6.38 6.37 13.89
CA LEU A 64 -6.14 5.12 14.65
C LEU A 64 -5.86 3.84 13.83
N ILE A 65 -5.95 3.89 12.50
CA ILE A 65 -5.81 2.73 11.62
C ILE A 65 -4.38 2.18 11.62
N THR A 66 -3.36 3.05 11.61
CA THR A 66 -1.95 2.64 11.44
C THR A 66 -1.02 3.18 12.53
N LYS A 67 -0.05 2.38 12.97
CA LYS A 67 1.02 2.80 13.88
C LYS A 67 2.37 2.56 13.24
N ARG A 68 3.22 3.60 13.18
CA ARG A 68 4.61 3.45 12.77
C ARG A 68 5.36 2.56 13.77
N ILE A 69 6.06 1.55 13.25
CA ILE A 69 6.91 0.66 14.04
C ILE A 69 8.33 1.20 13.98
N ARG A 70 8.96 1.36 15.15
CA ARG A 70 10.37 1.76 15.23
C ARG A 70 11.23 0.57 14.82
N ILE A 71 12.00 0.73 13.75
CA ILE A 71 12.98 -0.26 13.29
C ILE A 71 14.39 0.26 13.56
N TRP A 72 15.26 -0.62 14.04
CA TRP A 72 16.70 -0.38 14.10
C TRP A 72 17.28 -0.42 12.69
N GLN A 73 17.78 0.71 12.22
CA GLN A 73 18.41 0.79 10.91
C GLN A 73 19.80 0.16 10.98
N LEU A 74 20.07 -0.83 10.13
CA LEU A 74 21.43 -1.33 9.94
C LEU A 74 22.19 -0.34 9.05
N GLN A 75 23.51 -0.26 9.21
CA GLN A 75 24.35 0.52 8.31
C GLN A 75 24.15 0.03 6.86
N GLY A 76 23.95 0.96 5.92
CA GLY A 76 23.67 0.64 4.51
C GLY A 76 22.23 0.18 4.25
N THR A 77 21.32 0.33 5.21
CA THR A 77 19.90 -0.02 5.00
C THR A 77 18.99 1.18 5.21
N SER A 78 17.85 1.16 4.52
CA SER A 78 16.73 2.07 4.81
C SER A 78 15.44 1.27 4.88
N SER A 79 14.78 1.31 6.04
CA SER A 79 13.56 0.57 6.28
C SER A 79 12.49 1.40 6.95
N VAL A 80 11.24 1.25 6.52
CA VAL A 80 10.06 1.85 7.14
C VAL A 80 9.02 0.76 7.36
N ALA A 81 8.45 0.70 8.56
CA ALA A 81 7.36 -0.22 8.87
C ALA A 81 6.21 0.46 9.60
N PHE A 82 5.04 -0.10 9.38
CA PHE A 82 3.80 0.28 10.05
C PHE A 82 2.93 -0.95 10.23
N GLY A 83 2.15 -0.97 11.31
CA GLY A 83 1.16 -2.00 11.60
C GLY A 83 -0.23 -1.43 11.73
N PHE A 84 -1.24 -2.28 11.71
CA PHE A 84 -2.62 -1.90 11.93
C PHE A 84 -2.97 -2.07 13.39
N LYS A 85 -3.19 -0.97 14.11
CA LYS A 85 -3.29 -1.01 15.57
C LYS A 85 -4.47 -1.87 16.03
N GLU A 86 -5.64 -1.67 15.42
CA GLU A 86 -6.86 -2.41 15.78
C GLU A 86 -6.69 -3.92 15.54
N ILE A 87 -6.12 -4.30 14.39
CA ILE A 87 -5.85 -5.71 14.09
C ILE A 87 -4.89 -6.30 15.12
N LEU A 88 -3.81 -5.58 15.45
CA LEU A 88 -2.84 -6.03 16.45
C LEU A 88 -3.48 -6.22 17.82
N ASP A 89 -4.34 -5.29 18.25
CA ASP A 89 -5.04 -5.34 19.54
C ASP A 89 -6.01 -6.54 19.59
N ASP A 90 -6.70 -6.85 18.48
CA ASP A 90 -7.68 -7.94 18.38
C ASP A 90 -7.04 -9.33 18.37
N VAL A 91 -5.90 -9.49 17.70
CA VAL A 91 -5.28 -10.81 17.46
C VAL A 91 -4.17 -11.16 18.45
N ASN A 92 -3.77 -10.23 19.32
CA ASN A 92 -2.64 -10.41 20.24
C ASN A 92 -2.77 -11.68 21.11
N SER A 93 -3.98 -12.02 21.57
CA SER A 93 -4.21 -13.21 22.42
C SER A 93 -4.48 -14.50 21.66
N THR A 94 -4.70 -14.44 20.34
CA THR A 94 -5.10 -15.60 19.51
C THR A 94 -4.08 -15.94 18.45
N THR A 95 -2.99 -15.17 18.35
CA THR A 95 -1.92 -15.44 17.38
C THR A 95 -1.12 -16.66 17.84
N GLU A 96 -1.13 -17.71 17.03
CA GLU A 96 -0.43 -18.98 17.29
C GLU A 96 0.99 -18.96 16.71
N GLU A 97 1.16 -18.34 15.54
CA GLU A 97 2.44 -18.21 14.84
C GLU A 97 2.60 -16.82 14.22
N ILE A 98 3.85 -16.36 14.12
CA ILE A 98 4.22 -15.14 13.39
C ILE A 98 5.23 -15.50 12.32
N ALA A 99 4.95 -15.10 11.08
CA ALA A 99 5.84 -15.25 9.94
C ALA A 99 6.10 -13.90 9.25
N ILE A 100 7.21 -13.83 8.51
CA ILE A 100 7.52 -12.70 7.63
C ILE A 100 7.69 -13.24 6.23
N ASP A 101 7.03 -12.62 5.27
CA ASP A 101 7.15 -12.98 3.86
C ASP A 101 7.33 -11.75 2.97
N SER A 102 8.04 -11.93 1.86
CA SER A 102 8.19 -10.89 0.83
C SER A 102 6.93 -10.85 -0.03
N THR A 103 6.22 -9.71 -0.02
CA THR A 103 4.90 -9.55 -0.66
C THR A 103 4.97 -8.76 -1.96
N TRP A 104 5.98 -9.09 -2.77
CA TRP A 104 6.12 -8.81 -4.21
C TRP A 104 7.06 -7.64 -4.57
N LYS A 105 7.58 -7.74 -5.80
CA LYS A 105 8.33 -6.77 -6.62
C LYS A 105 8.96 -5.59 -5.88
N THR A 106 10.27 -5.49 -6.05
CA THR A 106 11.05 -4.29 -5.78
C THR A 106 10.48 -3.08 -6.54
N ASN A 107 10.25 -1.96 -5.83
CA ASN A 107 9.80 -0.73 -6.47
C ASN A 107 10.93 -0.14 -7.36
N ILE A 108 10.62 0.92 -8.12
CA ILE A 108 11.59 1.56 -9.04
C ILE A 108 12.84 2.10 -8.33
N LEU A 109 12.79 2.30 -7.01
CA LEU A 109 13.92 2.75 -6.20
C LEU A 109 14.68 1.62 -5.51
N GLY A 110 14.33 0.35 -5.74
CA GLY A 110 15.02 -0.77 -5.12
C GLY A 110 14.44 -1.23 -3.77
N TYR A 111 13.32 -0.67 -3.29
CA TYR A 111 12.71 -1.12 -2.04
C TYR A 111 11.88 -2.37 -2.25
N GLU A 112 12.12 -3.37 -1.42
CA GLU A 112 11.32 -4.58 -1.31
C GLU A 112 10.25 -4.42 -0.24
N LEU A 113 9.07 -5.01 -0.49
CA LEU A 113 7.96 -5.03 0.44
C LEU A 113 7.89 -6.36 1.17
N TYR A 114 7.80 -6.28 2.49
CA TYR A 114 7.64 -7.39 3.41
C TYR A 114 6.33 -7.21 4.18
N VAL A 115 5.71 -8.34 4.50
CA VAL A 115 4.55 -8.40 5.40
C VAL A 115 4.92 -9.24 6.62
N VAL A 116 4.44 -8.83 7.78
CA VAL A 116 4.39 -9.65 8.99
C VAL A 116 2.98 -10.23 9.08
N ILE A 117 2.88 -11.56 9.11
CA ILE A 117 1.62 -12.30 9.15
C ILE A 117 1.53 -13.01 10.49
N GLY A 118 0.38 -12.89 11.15
CA GLY A 118 0.00 -13.75 12.28
C GLY A 118 -0.96 -14.83 11.82
N GLU A 119 -0.78 -16.06 12.27
CA GLU A 119 -1.83 -17.08 12.17
C GLU A 119 -2.74 -17.02 13.38
N ALA A 120 -4.05 -16.92 13.17
CA ALA A 120 -5.04 -17.11 14.22
C ALA A 120 -6.20 -17.98 13.72
N SER A 121 -6.50 -19.07 14.42
CA SER A 121 -7.59 -20.00 14.03
C SER A 121 -7.50 -20.49 12.58
N GLY A 122 -6.29 -20.83 12.11
CA GLY A 122 -6.05 -21.29 10.74
C GLY A 122 -6.13 -20.21 9.66
N LYS A 123 -6.15 -18.92 10.02
CA LYS A 123 -6.18 -17.80 9.07
C LYS A 123 -4.91 -16.97 9.16
N ALA A 124 -4.35 -16.64 8.00
CA ALA A 124 -3.26 -15.68 7.87
C ALA A 124 -3.80 -14.24 7.93
N ILE A 125 -3.35 -13.47 8.92
CA ILE A 125 -3.77 -12.09 9.17
C ILE A 125 -2.56 -11.17 9.01
N PRO A 126 -2.58 -10.18 8.10
CA PRO A 126 -1.50 -9.22 7.96
C PRO A 126 -1.48 -8.26 9.15
N LEU A 127 -0.38 -8.27 9.89
CA LEU A 127 -0.20 -7.49 11.12
C LEU A 127 0.53 -6.17 10.85
N ALA A 128 1.57 -6.25 10.01
CA ALA A 128 2.40 -5.12 9.67
C ALA A 128 3.01 -5.25 8.28
N PHE A 129 3.41 -4.11 7.72
CA PHE A 129 4.16 -4.03 6.48
C PHE A 129 5.47 -3.31 6.71
N MET A 130 6.50 -3.72 5.98
CA MET A 130 7.81 -3.09 5.98
C MET A 130 8.33 -2.95 4.56
N THR A 131 8.79 -1.77 4.19
CA THR A 131 9.59 -1.58 2.97
C THR A 131 11.05 -1.46 3.34
N SER A 132 11.95 -2.17 2.67
CA SER A 132 13.39 -2.12 2.97
C SER A 132 14.24 -2.15 1.70
N ILE A 133 15.40 -1.48 1.75
CA ILE A 133 16.47 -1.59 0.75
C ILE A 133 17.82 -1.74 1.47
N SER A 134 18.73 -2.49 0.85
CA SER A 134 20.15 -2.55 1.22
C SER A 134 21.01 -1.98 0.08
N SER A 135 21.90 -1.05 0.41
CA SER A 135 22.89 -0.44 -0.50
C SER A 135 24.28 -1.02 -0.31
#